data_AF-A0A2G9TAW9-F1
#
_entry.id   AF-A0A2G9TAW9-F1
#
_cell.length_a   1.000
_cell.length_b   1.000
_cell.length_c   1.000
_cell.angle_alpha   90.00
_cell.angle_beta   90.00
_cell.angle_gamma   90.00
#
_symmetry.space_group_name_H-M   'P 1'
#
loop_
_entity.id
_entity.type
_entity.pdbx_description
1 polymer ?
#
loop_
_entity_poly.entity_id
_entity_poly.type
_entity_poly.pdbx_seq_one_letter_code
_entity_poly.pdbx_strand_id
1 'polypeptide(L)'
;VQLACMPVVARLSLASLEHHRHMMSERIFANILAAKLRGCYEKAVHVFRTIHRLDHFSVDMDRCPRCGRIKDGMKVKVNADPC
;
A
#
# COMPACT_ATOMS: atom_id res chain seq x y z
N VAL A 1 -30.74 -1.58 -16.42
CA VAL A 1 -30.17 -0.23 -16.16
C VAL A 1 -29.57 -0.08 -14.76
N GLN A 2 -30.11 -0.72 -13.70
CA GLN A 2 -29.65 -0.53 -12.30
C GLN A 2 -28.18 -0.92 -11.97
N LEU A 3 -27.54 -1.82 -12.70
CA LEU A 3 -26.17 -2.26 -12.40
C LEU A 3 -25.09 -1.24 -12.79
N ALA A 4 -25.38 -0.33 -13.73
CA ALA A 4 -24.39 0.61 -14.27
C ALA A 4 -24.16 1.85 -13.39
N CYS A 5 -25.09 2.18 -12.50
CA CYS A 5 -25.00 3.39 -11.65
C CYS A 5 -24.11 3.18 -10.41
N MET A 6 -24.02 1.94 -9.92
CA MET A 6 -23.30 1.61 -8.68
C MET A 6 -21.79 1.88 -8.76
N PRO A 7 -21.08 1.60 -9.87
CA PRO A 7 -19.69 2.01 -10.04
C PRO A 7 -19.48 3.53 -10.00
N VAL A 8 -20.45 4.31 -10.46
CA VAL A 8 -20.37 5.79 -10.45
C VAL A 8 -20.54 6.32 -9.03
N VAL A 9 -21.57 5.85 -8.32
CA VAL A 9 -21.83 6.25 -6.92
C VAL A 9 -20.66 5.86 -6.02
N ALA A 10 -20.07 4.68 -6.22
CA ALA A 10 -18.92 4.22 -5.45
C ALA A 10 -17.65 5.11 -5.60
N ARG A 11 -17.57 5.95 -6.64
CA ARG A 11 -16.47 6.92 -6.82
C ARG A 11 -16.65 8.22 -6.05
N LEU A 12 -17.86 8.53 -5.57
CA LEU A 12 -18.12 9.73 -4.79
C LEU A 12 -17.30 9.75 -3.49
N SER A 13 -17.03 10.94 -2.96
CA SER A 13 -16.37 11.09 -1.66
C SER A 13 -17.24 10.51 -0.53
N LEU A 14 -16.64 10.14 0.60
CA LEU A 14 -17.42 9.70 1.78
C LEU A 14 -18.40 10.77 2.25
N ALA A 15 -17.96 12.03 2.30
CA ALA A 15 -18.82 13.16 2.65
C ALA A 15 -20.04 13.28 1.71
N SER A 16 -19.84 13.10 0.41
CA SER A 16 -20.94 13.10 -0.56
C SER A 16 -21.89 11.92 -0.36
N LEU A 17 -21.37 10.73 -0.06
CA LEU A 17 -22.20 9.54 0.19
C LEU A 17 -23.02 9.67 1.48
N GLU A 18 -22.44 10.26 2.52
CA GLU A 18 -23.11 10.56 3.79
C GLU A 18 -24.18 11.63 3.61
N HIS A 19 -23.87 12.70 2.85
CA HIS A 19 -24.84 13.75 2.54
C HIS A 19 -26.07 13.18 1.80
N HIS A 20 -25.86 12.24 0.89
CA HIS A 20 -26.92 11.57 0.13
C HIS A 20 -27.36 10.22 0.73
N ARG A 21 -27.10 9.99 2.02
CA ARG A 21 -27.36 8.70 2.69
C ARG A 21 -28.80 8.23 2.52
N HIS A 22 -29.77 9.14 2.59
CA HIS A 22 -31.20 8.85 2.45
C HIS A 22 -31.61 8.30 1.07
N MET A 23 -30.76 8.47 0.04
CA MET A 23 -31.04 8.00 -1.32
C MET A 23 -30.64 6.53 -1.56
N MET A 24 -30.08 5.85 -0.55
CA MET A 24 -29.62 4.47 -0.67
C MET A 24 -29.94 3.64 0.57
N SER A 25 -30.08 2.33 0.41
CA SER A 25 -30.29 1.42 1.55
C SER A 25 -29.03 1.27 2.41
N GLU A 26 -29.21 0.90 3.69
CA GLU A 26 -28.11 0.49 4.59
C GLU A 26 -27.18 -0.51 3.95
N ARG A 27 -27.74 -1.52 3.27
CA ARG A 27 -26.96 -2.54 2.60
C ARG A 27 -26.05 -1.97 1.50
N ILE A 28 -26.56 -1.05 0.68
CA ILE A 28 -25.78 -0.44 -0.40
C ILE A 28 -24.68 0.45 0.17
N PHE A 29 -25.01 1.31 1.14
CA PHE A 29 -24.04 2.19 1.78
C PHE A 29 -22.92 1.40 2.47
N ALA A 30 -23.27 0.37 3.24
CA ALA A 30 -22.30 -0.51 3.90
C ALA A 30 -21.36 -1.19 2.89
N ASN A 31 -21.89 -1.67 1.76
CA ASN A 31 -21.07 -2.28 0.71
C ASN A 31 -20.09 -1.28 0.08
N ILE A 32 -20.53 -0.04 -0.18
CA ILE A 32 -19.66 1.01 -0.71
C ILE A 32 -18.57 1.38 0.31
N LEU A 33 -18.94 1.51 1.59
CA LEU A 33 -18.01 1.82 2.66
C LEU A 33 -16.95 0.71 2.80
N ALA A 34 -17.37 -0.56 2.83
CA ALA A 34 -16.46 -1.70 2.88
C ALA A 34 -15.51 -1.75 1.68
N ALA A 35 -15.99 -1.45 0.47
CA ALA A 35 -15.16 -1.38 -0.72
C ALA A 35 -14.11 -0.25 -0.62
N LYS A 36 -14.50 0.93 -0.15
CA LYS A 36 -13.56 2.05 0.07
C LYS A 36 -12.51 1.73 1.14
N LEU A 37 -12.92 1.15 2.27
CA LEU A 37 -12.01 0.75 3.34
C LEU A 37 -10.98 -0.28 2.85
N ARG A 38 -11.40 -1.28 2.08
CA ARG A 38 -10.47 -2.24 1.44
C ARG A 38 -9.45 -1.54 0.54
N GLY A 39 -9.90 -0.64 -0.33
CA GLY A 39 -9.01 0.12 -1.19
C GLY A 39 -8.03 1.03 -0.42
N CYS A 40 -8.47 1.64 0.68
CA CYS A 40 -7.59 2.41 1.56
C CYS A 40 -6.55 1.53 2.25
N TYR A 41 -6.98 0.38 2.77
CA TYR A 41 -6.08 -0.59 3.41
C TYR A 41 -5.00 -1.09 2.42
N GLU A 42 -5.38 -1.48 1.21
CA GLU A 42 -4.45 -1.93 0.18
C GLU A 42 -3.39 -0.86 -0.15
N LYS A 43 -3.81 0.40 -0.29
CA LYS A 43 -2.90 1.53 -0.52
C LYS A 43 -1.95 1.74 0.65
N ALA A 44 -2.46 1.71 1.89
CA ALA A 44 -1.63 1.86 3.07
C ALA A 44 -0.59 0.74 3.17
N VAL A 45 -1.01 -0.52 3.00
CA VAL A 45 -0.12 -1.68 2.98
C VAL A 45 0.94 -1.55 1.89
N HIS A 46 0.58 -1.06 0.71
CA HIS A 46 1.53 -0.85 -0.38
C HIS A 46 2.62 0.18 -0.01
N VAL A 47 2.23 1.28 0.63
CA VAL A 47 3.18 2.30 1.13
C VAL A 47 4.10 1.68 2.19
N PHE A 48 3.55 1.01 3.21
CA PHE A 48 4.36 0.36 4.25
C PHE A 48 5.32 -0.68 3.69
N ARG A 49 4.88 -1.51 2.73
CA ARG A 49 5.76 -2.48 2.06
C ARG A 49 6.87 -1.80 1.28
N THR A 50 6.58 -0.67 0.65
CA THR A 50 7.58 0.10 -0.09
C THR A 50 8.61 0.68 0.85
N ILE A 51 8.17 1.33 1.94
CA ILE A 51 9.07 1.84 2.99
C ILE A 51 9.93 0.71 3.55
N HIS A 52 9.33 -0.41 3.94
CA HIS A 52 10.05 -1.56 4.47
C HIS A 52 11.09 -2.14 3.49
N ARG A 53 10.83 -2.11 2.18
CA ARG A 53 11.81 -2.50 1.16
C ARG A 53 12.94 -1.49 1.01
N LEU A 54 12.67 -0.21 1.23
CA LEU A 54 13.69 0.85 1.26
C LEU A 54 14.52 0.77 2.55
N ASP A 55 13.92 0.33 3.66
CA ASP A 55 14.62 0.08 4.92
C ASP A 55 15.47 -1.20 4.88
N HIS A 56 15.09 -2.19 4.07
CA HIS A 56 15.89 -3.41 3.93
C HIS A 56 16.29 -3.61 2.48
N PHE A 57 17.40 -2.97 2.10
CA PHE A 57 17.99 -3.12 0.78
C PHE A 57 19.36 -3.80 0.87
N SER A 58 19.78 -4.46 -0.20
CA SER A 58 21.13 -5.02 -0.27
C SER A 58 22.02 -4.14 -1.13
N VAL A 59 23.24 -3.90 -0.67
CA VAL A 59 24.29 -3.18 -1.41
C VAL A 59 25.45 -4.13 -1.68
N ASP A 60 25.94 -4.14 -2.92
CA ASP A 60 27.14 -4.86 -3.30
C ASP A 60 28.36 -3.96 -3.09
N MET A 61 29.26 -4.35 -2.21
CA MET A 61 30.44 -3.58 -1.81
C MET A 61 31.72 -4.43 -1.88
N ASP A 62 32.88 -3.80 -2.09
CA ASP A 62 34.16 -4.54 -2.14
C ASP A 62 34.55 -5.10 -0.77
N ARG A 63 34.13 -4.43 0.31
CA ARG A 63 34.40 -4.82 1.70
C ARG A 63 33.21 -4.50 2.60
N CYS A 64 32.83 -5.46 3.44
CA CYS A 64 31.79 -5.24 4.45
C CYS A 64 32.29 -4.28 5.55
N PRO A 65 31.61 -3.16 5.85
CA PRO A 65 32.06 -2.21 6.85
C PRO A 65 31.97 -2.75 8.30
N ARG A 66 31.09 -3.74 8.55
CA ARG A 66 30.86 -4.27 9.90
C ARG A 66 31.87 -5.35 10.31
N CYS A 67 32.21 -6.27 9.41
CA CYS A 67 33.09 -7.40 9.71
C CYS A 67 34.34 -7.49 8.83
N GLY A 68 34.52 -6.54 7.90
CA GLY A 68 35.68 -6.48 7.02
C GLY A 68 35.73 -7.58 5.96
N ARG A 69 34.68 -8.40 5.81
CA ARG A 69 34.60 -9.48 4.80
C ARG A 69 34.84 -8.95 3.40
N ILE A 70 35.68 -9.64 2.64
CA ILE A 70 36.00 -9.42 1.23
C ILE A 70 35.77 -10.75 0.50
N LYS A 71 35.46 -10.71 -0.80
CA LYS A 71 35.36 -11.90 -1.65
C LYS A 71 36.31 -11.71 -2.84
N ASP A 72 37.26 -12.62 -3.03
CA ASP A 72 38.30 -12.46 -4.06
C ASP A 72 37.69 -12.26 -5.46
N GLY A 73 37.92 -11.08 -6.02
CA GLY A 73 37.41 -10.69 -7.34
C GLY A 73 35.89 -10.49 -7.44
N MET A 74 35.15 -10.53 -6.33
CA MET A 74 33.68 -10.36 -6.32
C MET A 74 33.22 -9.38 -5.24
N LYS A 75 32.14 -8.64 -5.53
CA LYS A 75 31.49 -7.81 -4.52
C LYS A 75 30.81 -8.67 -3.45
N VAL A 76 30.80 -8.16 -2.22
CA VAL A 76 30.10 -8.71 -1.08
C VAL A 76 28.73 -8.06 -0.97
N LYS A 77 27.67 -8.87 -1.00
CA LYS A 77 26.30 -8.41 -0.78
C LYS A 77 26.05 -8.19 0.71
N VAL A 78 25.74 -6.96 1.10
CA VAL A 78 25.46 -6.55 2.48
C VAL A 78 24.02 -6.06 2.56
N ASN A 79 23.24 -6.56 3.51
CA ASN A 79 21.94 -5.96 3.81
C ASN A 79 22.18 -4.67 4.59
N ALA A 80 21.79 -3.55 4.00
CA ALA A 80 21.75 -2.24 4.62
C ALA A 80 20.40 -2.10 5.31
N ASP A 81 20.48 -1.65 6.56
CA ASP A 81 19.35 -1.21 7.36
C ASP A 81 19.64 0.27 7.69
N PRO A 82 18.78 1.23 7.34
CA PRO A 82 19.00 2.64 7.63
C PRO A 82 18.72 2.99 9.10
N CYS A 83 18.33 2.03 9.95
CA CYS A 83 18.22 2.23 11.41
C CYS A 83 19.54 2.01 12.17
#